data_AF-A0A817PW41-F1
#
_entry.id   AF-A0A817PW41-F1
#
_cell.length_a   1.000
_cell.length_b   1.000
_cell.length_c   1.000
_cell.angle_alpha   90.00
_cell.angle_beta   90.00
_cell.angle_gamma   90.00
#
_symmetry.space_group_name_H-M   'P 1'
#
loop_
_entity.id
_entity.type
_entity.pdbx_description
1 polymer ?
#
loop_
_entity_poly.entity_id
_entity_poly.type
_entity_poly.pdbx_seq_one_letter_code
_entity_poly.pdbx_strand_id
1 'polypeptide(L)'
;QSVYDITVGFKKTGAEPTLISILKGRTCQAEMFIRRFPISEIPTDTEGSSNWIHELYREKDKIYDYFVQHNTFEGNGLPRIEIPRNYYDLLIQLGWTIIIGIPSIIYFFQFLWTSSLLAQVIFVIIICIATIGVRTMIAITETERGSHYGEINKED
;
A
#
# COMPACT_ATOMS: atom_id res chain seq x y z
N GLN A 1 1.81 23.20 -14.14
CA GLN A 1 1.22 21.96 -13.62
C GLN A 1 1.82 20.78 -14.40
N SER A 2 2.02 19.62 -13.78
CA SER A 2 2.66 18.45 -14.39
C SER A 2 1.94 17.17 -13.99
N VAL A 3 1.98 16.17 -14.85
CA VAL A 3 1.48 14.82 -14.59
C VAL A 3 2.65 13.98 -14.11
N TYR A 4 2.44 13.22 -13.03
CA TYR A 4 3.43 12.27 -12.52
C TYR A 4 2.95 10.87 -12.83
N ASP A 5 3.80 10.11 -13.51
CA ASP A 5 3.60 8.68 -13.70
C ASP A 5 4.43 7.92 -12.66
N ILE A 6 3.78 7.03 -11.92
CA ILE A 6 4.40 6.27 -10.85
C ILE A 6 4.09 4.79 -11.08
N THR A 7 5.15 3.99 -11.21
CA THR A 7 5.08 2.53 -11.29
C THR A 7 5.78 1.96 -10.06
N VAL A 8 5.08 1.12 -9.30
CA VAL A 8 5.63 0.46 -8.11
C VAL A 8 5.80 -1.03 -8.41
N GLY A 9 7.02 -1.52 -8.25
CA GLY A 9 7.35 -2.93 -8.38
C GLY A 9 7.72 -3.51 -7.03
N PHE A 10 7.10 -4.63 -6.65
CA PHE A 10 7.47 -5.39 -5.45
C PHE A 10 8.39 -6.54 -5.84
N LYS A 11 9.56 -6.64 -5.20
CA LYS A 11 10.50 -7.74 -5.49
C LYS A 11 9.93 -9.08 -5.05
N LYS A 12 10.00 -10.09 -5.92
CA LYS A 12 9.52 -11.46 -5.61
C LYS A 12 10.31 -12.15 -4.49
N THR A 13 11.52 -11.68 -4.20
CA THR A 13 12.35 -12.16 -3.09
C THR A 13 11.84 -11.72 -1.72
N GLY A 14 11.00 -10.68 -1.67
CA GLY A 14 10.38 -10.19 -0.45
C GLY A 14 9.09 -10.94 -0.10
N ALA A 15 8.62 -10.77 1.13
CA ALA A 15 7.29 -11.21 1.48
C ALA A 15 6.24 -10.34 0.79
N GLU A 16 5.09 -10.92 0.43
CA GLU A 16 3.98 -10.19 -0.18
C GLU A 16 3.61 -8.96 0.67
N PRO A 17 3.21 -7.84 0.04
CA PRO A 17 2.84 -6.60 0.71
C PRO A 17 1.45 -6.74 1.36
N THR A 18 1.25 -7.76 2.18
CA THR A 18 0.04 -7.94 2.97
C THR A 18 0.21 -7.25 4.32
N LEU A 19 -0.89 -6.72 4.87
CA LEU A 19 -0.92 -6.13 6.23
C LEU A 19 -0.35 -7.11 7.28
N ILE A 20 -0.61 -8.41 7.11
CA ILE A 20 -0.10 -9.46 7.97
C ILE A 20 1.43 -9.58 7.87
N SER A 21 1.98 -9.46 6.67
CA SER A 21 3.42 -9.50 6.42
C SER A 21 4.15 -8.31 7.08
N ILE A 22 3.56 -7.12 6.98
CA ILE A 22 4.04 -5.90 7.64
C ILE A 22 3.99 -6.06 9.16
N LEU A 23 2.88 -6.59 9.71
CA LEU A 23 2.74 -6.83 11.15
C LEU A 23 3.76 -7.86 11.67
N LYS A 24 4.08 -8.87 10.85
CA LYS A 24 5.13 -9.88 11.14
C LYS A 24 6.55 -9.34 10.97
N GLY A 25 6.72 -8.06 10.61
CA GLY A 25 8.03 -7.44 10.42
C GLY A 25 8.80 -8.00 9.22
N ARG A 26 8.13 -8.62 8.26
CA ARG A 26 8.79 -9.14 7.06
C ARG A 26 9.19 -7.96 6.16
N THR A 27 10.40 -8.01 5.63
CA THR A 27 10.91 -6.93 4.78
C THR A 27 10.29 -7.01 3.39
N CYS A 28 9.34 -6.12 3.11
CA CYS A 28 8.85 -5.87 1.76
C CYS A 28 9.75 -4.82 1.11
N GLN A 29 10.48 -5.19 0.05
CA GLN A 29 11.25 -4.24 -0.76
C GLN A 29 10.45 -3.89 -2.00
N ALA A 30 10.08 -2.61 -2.10
CA ALA A 30 9.48 -2.03 -3.29
C ALA A 30 10.48 -1.10 -3.96
N GLU A 31 10.55 -1.18 -5.29
CA GLU A 31 11.19 -0.14 -6.10
C GLU A 31 10.10 0.71 -6.74
N MET A 32 10.29 2.02 -6.73
CA MET A 32 9.36 2.96 -7.32
C MET A 32 10.05 3.66 -8.47
N PHE A 33 9.40 3.64 -9.62
CA PHE A 33 9.84 4.30 -10.83
C PHE A 33 8.92 5.48 -11.09
N ILE A 34 9.48 6.69 -11.01
CA ILE A 34 8.72 7.95 -11.09
C ILE A 34 9.19 8.72 -12.32
N ARG A 35 8.22 9.13 -13.15
CA ARG A 35 8.44 10.02 -14.29
C ARG A 35 7.56 11.25 -14.17
N ARG A 36 8.07 12.37 -14.66
CA ARG A 36 7.35 13.65 -14.67
C ARG A 36 7.17 14.10 -16.11
N PHE A 37 5.92 14.33 -16.50
CA PHE A 37 5.54 14.89 -17.78
C PHE A 37 4.98 16.31 -17.58
N PRO A 38 5.61 17.36 -18.13
CA PRO A 38 5.03 18.70 -18.09
C PRO A 38 3.79 18.76 -18.99
N ILE A 39 2.76 19.50 -18.56
CA ILE A 39 1.50 19.59 -19.31
C ILE A 39 1.67 20.21 -20.70
N SER A 40 2.73 21.00 -20.91
CA SER A 40 3.07 21.55 -22.23
C SER A 40 3.42 20.49 -23.28
N GLU A 41 3.84 19.30 -22.85
CA GLU A 41 4.20 18.19 -23.75
C GLU A 41 2.98 17.29 -24.08
N ILE A 42 1.85 17.48 -23.39
CA ILE A 42 0.65 16.68 -23.59
C ILE A 42 -0.19 17.34 -24.68
N PRO A 43 -0.51 16.63 -25.77
CA PRO A 43 -1.36 17.19 -26.83
C PRO A 43 -2.77 17.48 -26.32
N THR A 44 -3.25 18.71 -26.48
CA THR A 44 -4.59 19.15 -26.02
C THR A 44 -5.74 18.62 -26.90
N ASP A 45 -5.42 18.10 -28.08
CA ASP A 45 -6.41 17.49 -28.98
C ASP A 45 -6.90 16.14 -28.44
N THR A 46 -8.18 15.82 -28.64
CA THR A 46 -8.80 14.59 -28.11
C THR A 46 -8.18 13.31 -28.68
N GLU A 47 -7.90 13.26 -29.99
CA GLU A 47 -7.24 12.11 -30.61
C GLU A 47 -5.76 12.05 -30.21
N GLY A 48 -5.09 13.20 -30.19
CA GLY A 48 -3.71 13.31 -29.73
C GLY A 48 -3.51 12.84 -28.30
N SER A 49 -4.42 13.23 -27.39
CA SER A 49 -4.44 12.79 -25.99
C SER A 49 -4.63 11.29 -25.87
N SER A 50 -5.59 10.72 -26.61
CA SER A 50 -5.86 9.29 -26.58
C SER A 50 -4.65 8.48 -27.04
N ASN A 51 -4.03 8.86 -28.15
CA ASN A 51 -2.83 8.19 -28.67
C ASN A 51 -1.64 8.32 -27.71
N TRP A 52 -1.46 9.49 -27.10
CA TRP A 52 -0.40 9.71 -26.10
C TRP A 52 -0.59 8.80 -24.87
N ILE A 53 -1.82 8.70 -24.35
CA ILE A 53 -2.15 7.81 -23.24
C ILE A 53 -1.89 6.35 -23.61
N HIS A 54 -2.29 5.91 -24.80
CA HIS A 54 -2.06 4.54 -25.25
C HIS A 54 -0.57 4.19 -25.38
N GLU A 55 0.24 5.10 -25.93
CA GLU A 55 1.68 4.88 -26.01
C GLU A 55 2.33 4.89 -24.62
N LEU A 56 1.90 5.78 -23.73
CA LEU A 56 2.35 5.82 -22.34
C LEU A 56 2.07 4.50 -21.60
N TYR A 57 0.87 3.93 -21.79
CA TYR A 57 0.54 2.62 -21.22
C TYR A 57 1.41 1.50 -21.79
N ARG A 58 1.66 1.49 -23.10
CA ARG A 58 2.55 0.50 -23.73
C ARG A 58 3.97 0.58 -23.20
N GLU A 59 4.48 1.79 -22.99
CA GLU A 59 5.80 2.00 -22.42
C GLU A 59 5.86 1.52 -20.96
N LYS A 60 4.82 1.84 -20.17
CA LYS A 60 4.67 1.39 -18.78
C LYS A 60 4.66 -0.13 -18.68
N ASP A 61 3.93 -0.83 -19.54
CA ASP A 61 3.87 -2.29 -19.54
C ASP A 61 5.26 -2.90 -19.83
N LYS A 62 6.01 -2.38 -20.81
CA LYS A 62 7.38 -2.84 -21.09
C LYS A 62 8.32 -2.66 -19.90
N ILE A 63 8.20 -1.53 -19.20
CA ILE A 63 8.99 -1.22 -17.99
C ILE A 63 8.67 -2.19 -16.87
N TYR A 64 7.39 -2.51 -16.69
CA TYR A 64 6.94 -3.46 -15.69
C TYR A 64 7.37 -4.89 -16.04
N ASP A 65 7.27 -5.29 -17.31
CA ASP A 65 7.76 -6.59 -17.79
C ASP A 65 9.27 -6.76 -17.55
N TYR A 66 10.05 -5.70 -17.79
CA TYR A 66 11.47 -5.69 -17.46
C TYR A 66 11.70 -5.91 -15.96
N PHE A 67 10.92 -5.24 -15.11
CA PHE A 67 10.97 -5.42 -13.65
C PHE A 67 10.59 -6.83 -13.23
N VAL A 68 9.57 -7.45 -13.83
CA VAL A 68 9.16 -8.82 -13.52
C VAL A 68 10.28 -9.83 -13.82
N GLN A 69 11.08 -9.57 -14.85
CA GLN A 69 12.20 -10.41 -15.26
C GLN A 69 13.46 -10.17 -14.41
N HIS A 70 13.81 -8.91 -14.13
CA HIS A 70 15.09 -8.53 -13.52
C HIS A 70 14.99 -8.15 -12.03
N ASN A 71 13.78 -8.03 -11.47
CA ASN A 71 13.48 -7.50 -10.13
C ASN A 71 14.07 -6.10 -9.86
N THR A 72 14.35 -5.32 -10.91
CA THR A 72 14.87 -3.95 -10.79
C THR A 72 14.44 -3.06 -11.95
N PHE A 73 14.42 -1.74 -11.74
CA PHE A 73 14.18 -0.73 -12.77
C PHE A 73 15.45 -0.07 -13.34
N GLU A 74 16.65 -0.50 -12.91
CA GLU A 74 17.93 0.14 -13.26
C GLU A 74 18.21 0.21 -14.78
N GLY A 75 17.64 -0.69 -15.59
CA GLY A 75 17.81 -0.70 -17.05
C GLY A 75 17.11 0.43 -17.82
N ASN A 76 16.25 1.22 -17.16
CA ASN A 76 15.32 2.14 -17.83
C ASN A 76 15.78 3.62 -17.83
N GLY A 77 17.06 3.87 -17.56
CA GLY A 77 17.72 5.16 -17.79
C GLY A 77 17.46 6.24 -16.73
N LEU A 78 16.83 5.91 -15.59
CA LEU A 78 16.67 6.85 -14.47
C LEU A 78 17.72 6.60 -13.37
N PRO A 79 18.22 7.66 -12.70
CA PRO A 79 19.14 7.51 -11.58
C PRO A 79 18.42 6.88 -10.38
N ARG A 80 19.07 5.90 -9.75
CA ARG A 80 18.57 5.25 -8.54
C ARG A 80 18.77 6.18 -7.34
N ILE A 81 17.66 6.53 -6.69
CA ILE A 81 17.66 7.30 -5.44
C ILE A 81 17.25 6.35 -4.33
N GLU A 82 18.18 6.02 -3.44
CA GLU A 82 17.88 5.26 -2.23
C GLU A 82 17.33 6.23 -1.17
N ILE A 83 16.08 6.02 -0.77
CA ILE A 83 15.47 6.79 0.32
C ILE A 83 16.07 6.26 1.64
N PRO A 84 16.83 7.07 2.40
CA PRO A 84 17.42 6.61 3.65
C PRO A 84 16.31 6.29 4.65
N ARG A 85 16.46 5.16 5.37
CA ARG A 85 15.52 4.83 6.45
C ARG A 85 15.70 5.83 7.59
N ASN A 86 14.66 6.60 7.86
CA ASN A 86 14.64 7.54 8.95
C ASN A 86 14.14 6.87 10.24
N TYR A 87 15.02 6.72 11.23
CA TYR A 87 14.67 6.14 12.53
C TYR A 87 13.92 7.13 13.44
N TYR A 88 13.94 8.44 13.14
CA TYR A 88 13.20 9.43 13.92
C TYR A 88 11.70 9.17 13.89
N ASP A 89 11.17 8.66 12.78
CA ASP A 89 9.75 8.30 12.66
C ASP A 89 9.37 7.20 13.67
N LEU A 90 10.22 6.18 13.82
CA LEU A 90 10.01 5.12 14.82
C LEU A 90 10.06 5.65 16.25
N LEU A 91 10.97 6.58 16.54
CA LEU A 91 11.07 7.20 17.87
C LEU A 91 9.84 8.05 18.19
N ILE A 92 9.36 8.83 17.22
CA ILE A 92 8.16 9.64 17.36
C ILE A 92 6.94 8.74 17.56
N GLN A 93 6.81 7.69 16.74
CA GLN A 93 5.74 6.69 16.84
C GLN A 93 5.75 6.02 18.22
N LEU A 94 6.91 5.60 18.71
CA LEU A 94 7.06 4.97 20.02
C LEU A 94 6.75 5.95 21.15
N GLY A 95 7.18 7.21 21.03
CA GLY A 95 6.84 8.28 21.96
C GLY A 95 5.33 8.47 22.09
N TRP A 96 4.62 8.66 20.96
CA TRP A 96 3.16 8.78 20.97
C TRP A 96 2.46 7.53 21.47
N THR A 97 2.96 6.35 21.11
CA THR A 97 2.43 5.07 21.59
C THR A 97 2.57 4.93 23.11
N ILE A 98 3.66 5.38 23.70
CA ILE A 98 3.86 5.36 25.15
C ILE A 98 2.96 6.40 25.84
N ILE A 99 2.96 7.64 25.33
CA ILE A 99 2.20 8.76 25.90
C ILE A 99 0.69 8.46 25.90
N ILE A 100 0.16 7.85 24.83
CA ILE A 100 -1.27 7.51 24.71
C ILE A 100 -1.55 6.13 25.31
N GLY A 101 -0.65 5.17 25.12
CA GLY A 101 -0.85 3.77 25.49
C GLY A 101 -0.86 3.55 27.00
N ILE A 102 0.09 4.13 27.73
CA ILE A 102 0.17 3.96 29.19
C ILE A 102 -1.10 4.47 29.90
N PRO A 103 -1.57 5.72 29.70
CA PRO A 103 -2.79 6.17 30.35
C PRO A 103 -4.02 5.37 29.89
N SER A 104 -4.11 5.00 28.61
CA SER A 104 -5.20 4.14 28.12
C SER A 104 -5.27 2.81 28.86
N ILE A 105 -4.12 2.17 29.12
CA ILE A 105 -4.06 0.91 29.87
C ILE A 105 -4.45 1.12 31.33
N ILE A 106 -3.97 2.20 31.97
CA ILE A 106 -4.33 2.52 33.37
C ILE A 106 -5.84 2.76 33.50
N TYR A 107 -6.42 3.57 32.61
CA TYR A 107 -7.86 3.82 32.59
C TYR A 107 -8.66 2.55 32.33
N PHE A 108 -8.17 1.67 31.47
CA PHE A 108 -8.80 0.37 31.21
C PHE A 108 -8.84 -0.50 32.47
N PHE A 109 -7.73 -0.63 33.20
CA PHE A 109 -7.70 -1.38 34.46
C PHE A 109 -8.54 -0.72 35.56
N GLN A 110 -8.52 0.61 35.64
CA GLN A 110 -9.36 1.35 36.57
C GLN A 110 -10.85 1.15 36.27
N PHE A 111 -11.22 1.11 34.98
CA PHE A 111 -12.58 0.81 34.52
C PHE A 111 -12.98 -0.62 34.91
N LEU A 112 -12.11 -1.61 34.74
CA LEU A 112 -12.39 -2.99 35.16
C LEU A 112 -12.62 -3.11 36.67
N TRP A 113 -11.87 -2.39 37.49
CA TRP A 113 -11.98 -2.48 38.95
C TRP A 113 -13.17 -1.69 39.53
N THR A 114 -13.52 -0.56 38.91
CA THR A 114 -14.52 0.39 39.45
C THR A 114 -15.93 0.14 38.89
N SER A 115 -16.05 -0.50 37.73
CA SER A 115 -17.33 -0.59 37.00
C SER A 115 -18.21 -1.76 37.42
N SER A 116 -19.51 -1.62 37.19
CA SER A 116 -20.47 -2.70 37.38
C SER A 116 -20.39 -3.76 36.28
N LEU A 117 -20.80 -4.99 36.59
CA LEU A 117 -20.82 -6.10 35.64
C LEU A 117 -21.65 -5.78 34.37
N LEU A 118 -22.75 -5.05 34.51
CA LEU A 118 -23.59 -4.65 33.37
C LEU A 118 -22.83 -3.73 32.39
N ALA A 119 -22.08 -2.76 32.91
CA ALA A 119 -21.29 -1.85 32.08
C ALA A 119 -20.19 -2.60 31.31
N GLN A 120 -19.55 -3.58 31.95
CA GLN A 120 -18.54 -4.43 31.34
C GLN A 120 -19.12 -5.29 30.20
N VAL A 121 -20.30 -5.90 30.42
CA VAL A 121 -20.98 -6.72 29.40
C VAL A 121 -21.35 -5.88 28.18
N ILE A 122 -21.93 -4.69 28.37
CA ILE A 122 -22.29 -3.79 27.25
C ILE A 122 -21.03 -3.40 26.45
N PHE A 123 -19.94 -3.09 27.14
CA PHE A 123 -18.66 -2.75 26.50
C PHE A 123 -18.12 -3.89 25.64
N VAL A 124 -18.15 -5.14 26.13
CA VAL A 124 -17.73 -6.32 25.37
C VAL A 124 -18.63 -6.54 24.15
N ILE A 125 -19.95 -6.38 24.28
CA ILE A 125 -20.88 -6.50 23.15
C ILE A 125 -20.54 -5.48 22.04
N ILE A 126 -20.28 -4.23 22.41
CA ILE A 126 -19.89 -3.17 21.46
C ILE A 126 -18.58 -3.55 20.74
N ILE A 127 -17.57 -4.02 21.47
CA ILE A 127 -16.29 -4.46 20.87
C ILE A 127 -16.50 -5.65 19.92
N CYS A 128 -17.33 -6.62 20.29
CA CYS A 128 -17.63 -7.76 19.44
C CYS A 128 -18.28 -7.32 18.12
N ILE A 129 -19.29 -6.44 18.18
CA ILE A 129 -19.96 -5.89 16.99
C ILE A 129 -18.94 -5.14 16.12
N ALA A 130 -18.12 -4.29 16.71
CA ALA A 130 -17.09 -3.54 15.99
C ALA A 130 -16.07 -4.47 15.30
N THR A 131 -15.63 -5.52 16.00
CA THR A 131 -14.67 -6.50 15.46
C THR A 131 -15.27 -7.28 14.28
N ILE A 132 -16.55 -7.65 14.37
CA ILE A 132 -17.27 -8.28 13.25
C ILE A 132 -17.34 -7.31 12.07
N GLY A 133 -17.72 -6.05 12.31
CA GLY A 133 -17.79 -5.03 11.26
C GLY A 133 -16.47 -4.82 10.52
N VAL A 134 -15.37 -4.71 11.25
CA VAL A 134 -14.02 -4.56 10.67
C VAL A 134 -13.65 -5.80 9.85
N ARG A 135 -13.91 -7.01 10.36
CA ARG A 135 -13.61 -8.25 9.61
C ARG A 135 -14.42 -8.34 8.31
N THR A 136 -15.69 -7.98 8.35
CA THR A 136 -16.53 -7.92 7.15
C THR A 136 -16.02 -6.89 6.16
N MET A 137 -15.57 -5.72 6.64
CA MET A 137 -14.98 -4.71 5.77
C MET A 137 -13.70 -5.20 5.10
N ILE A 138 -12.80 -5.86 5.86
CA ILE A 138 -11.58 -6.45 5.31
C ILE A 138 -11.93 -7.48 4.22
N ALA A 139 -12.90 -8.36 4.47
CA ALA A 139 -13.35 -9.37 3.50
C ALA A 139 -13.96 -8.75 2.22
N ILE A 140 -14.62 -7.60 2.32
CA ILE A 140 -15.13 -6.87 1.14
C ILE A 140 -13.99 -6.19 0.38
N THR A 141 -12.96 -5.69 1.07
CA THR A 141 -11.82 -5.01 0.46
C THR A 141 -10.74 -5.93 -0.09
N GLU A 142 -10.74 -7.21 0.30
CA GLU A 142 -9.85 -8.22 -0.26
C GLU A 142 -10.35 -8.61 -1.66
N THR A 143 -9.99 -7.79 -2.65
CA THR A 143 -10.19 -8.10 -4.06
C THR A 143 -9.22 -9.21 -4.47
N GLU A 144 -9.64 -10.47 -4.30
CA GLU A 144 -9.02 -11.64 -4.98
C GLU A 144 -9.29 -11.64 -6.50
N ARG A 145 -9.96 -10.61 -7.04
CA ARG A 145 -10.16 -10.43 -8.47
C ARG A 145 -8.92 -9.82 -9.13
N GLY A 146 -7.86 -10.61 -9.26
CA GLY A 146 -6.98 -10.45 -10.40
C GLY A 146 -7.82 -10.65 -11.66
N SER A 147 -7.91 -9.63 -12.52
CA SER A 147 -8.60 -9.79 -13.79
C SER A 147 -7.86 -10.85 -14.61
N HIS A 148 -8.60 -11.83 -15.11
CA HIS A 148 -8.14 -12.80 -16.10
C HIS A 148 -8.03 -12.14 -17.48
N TYR A 149 -7.45 -10.95 -17.54
CA TYR A 149 -7.19 -10.21 -18.76
C TYR A 149 -5.77 -10.60 -19.20
N GLY A 150 -5.66 -11.63 -20.03
CA GLY A 150 -4.39 -12.02 -20.65
C GLY A 150 -4.11 -13.52 -20.83
N GLU A 151 -4.94 -14.44 -20.34
CA GLU A 151 -4.69 -15.89 -20.53
C GLU A 151 -5.17 -16.44 -21.88
N ILE A 152 -6.10 -15.76 -22.53
CA ILE A 152 -6.52 -16.05 -23.91
C ILE A 152 -5.51 -15.41 -24.87
N ASN A 153 -4.36 -16.06 -25.09
CA ASN A 153 -3.56 -16.10 -26.34
C ASN A 153 -2.16 -16.70 -26.10
N LYS A 154 -2.10 -17.91 -25.55
CA LYS A 154 -0.91 -18.77 -25.58
C LYS A 154 -1.27 -20.20 -25.98
N GLU A 155 -1.89 -20.35 -27.15
CA GLU A 155 -1.95 -21.62 -27.87
C GLU A 155 -1.70 -21.31 -29.35
N ASP A 156 -0.41 -21.21 -29.70
CA ASP A 156 0.13 -21.57 -31.01
C ASP A 156 1.14 -22.70 -30.79
#